data_AF-A0AAV4H6J7-F1
#
_entry.id   AF-A0AAV4H6J7-F1
#
_cell.length_a   1.000
_cell.length_b   1.000
_cell.length_c   1.000
_cell.angle_alpha   90.00
_cell.angle_beta   90.00
_cell.angle_gamma   90.00
#
_symmetry.space_group_name_H-M   'P 1'
#
loop_
_entity.id
_entity.type
_entity.pdbx_description
1 polymer ?
#
loop_
_entity_poly.entity_id
_entity_poly.type
_entity_poly.pdbx_seq_one_letter_code
_entity_poly.pdbx_strand_id
1 'polypeptide(L)'
;MLLARCFKSLQGGGKKCEVCAKSVYPQEQIEAGQRFFHKTCFKCSVCNMTLKLQNYSQADKVLFCKKHYQENVVAKNAQVVS
;
A
#
# COMPACT_ATOMS: atom_id res chain seq x y z
N MET A 1 -26.24 -1.01 30.92
CA MET A 1 -26.57 -0.79 29.51
C MET A 1 -25.86 -1.86 28.70
N LEU A 2 -26.66 -2.75 28.13
CA LEU A 2 -26.26 -4.04 27.61
C LEU A 2 -25.31 -3.91 26.41
N LEU A 3 -24.24 -4.71 26.45
CA LEU A 3 -23.56 -5.39 25.35
C LEU A 3 -23.86 -4.86 23.93
N ALA A 4 -23.07 -3.88 23.50
CA ALA A 4 -22.88 -3.55 22.10
C ALA A 4 -21.41 -3.11 22.01
N ARG A 5 -20.48 -3.78 21.32
CA ARG A 5 -20.60 -4.48 20.05
C ARG A 5 -19.41 -5.44 19.95
N CYS A 6 -19.65 -6.75 20.00
CA CYS A 6 -18.70 -7.72 19.47
C CYS A 6 -18.74 -7.59 17.94
N PHE A 7 -18.09 -6.56 17.41
CA PHE A 7 -18.12 -6.22 15.99
C PHE A 7 -16.70 -6.01 15.48
N LYS A 8 -15.99 -7.12 15.29
CA LYS A 8 -15.51 -7.46 13.95
C LYS A 8 -15.01 -8.89 13.93
N SER A 9 -15.85 -9.72 13.35
CA SER A 9 -15.56 -11.05 12.83
C SER A 9 -14.14 -11.17 12.31
N LEU A 10 -13.43 -12.15 12.87
CA LEU A 10 -12.65 -13.15 12.15
C LEU A 10 -12.06 -12.63 10.83
N GLN A 11 -10.91 -11.96 10.92
CA GLN A 11 -10.09 -11.74 9.75
C GLN A 11 -9.34 -13.06 9.48
N GLY A 12 -9.97 -13.96 8.72
CA GLY A 12 -9.35 -15.20 8.27
C GLY A 12 -7.95 -14.93 7.72
N GLY A 13 -6.99 -15.76 8.13
CA GLY A 13 -5.53 -15.56 8.00
C GLY A 13 -4.98 -15.62 6.57
N GLY A 14 -5.64 -14.97 5.62
CA GLY A 14 -5.15 -14.76 4.27
C GLY A 14 -4.55 -13.35 4.12
N LYS A 15 -3.36 -13.28 3.54
CA LYS A 15 -2.77 -12.01 3.09
C LYS A 15 -3.68 -11.41 2.04
N LYS A 16 -4.21 -10.23 2.29
CA LYS A 16 -5.14 -9.54 1.39
C LYS A 16 -4.46 -8.35 0.75
N CYS A 17 -4.71 -8.15 -0.54
CA CYS A 17 -4.20 -7.01 -1.26
C CYS A 17 -4.91 -5.77 -0.78
N GLU A 18 -4.15 -4.74 -0.45
CA GLU A 18 -4.78 -3.50 -0.03
C GLU A 18 -5.47 -2.72 -1.16
N VAL A 19 -4.99 -2.89 -2.39
CA VAL A 19 -5.50 -2.17 -3.56
C VAL A 19 -6.81 -2.78 -4.06
N CYS A 20 -6.89 -4.12 -4.13
CA CYS A 20 -8.07 -4.81 -4.67
C CYS A 20 -8.88 -5.59 -3.61
N ALA A 21 -8.44 -5.61 -2.35
CA ALA A 21 -9.03 -6.37 -1.24
C ALA A 21 -9.14 -7.90 -1.46
N LYS A 22 -8.55 -8.45 -2.53
CA LYS A 22 -8.55 -9.88 -2.83
C LYS A 22 -7.42 -10.61 -2.11
N SER A 23 -7.57 -11.91 -1.90
CA SER A 23 -6.50 -12.76 -1.39
C SER A 23 -5.27 -12.72 -2.30
N VAL A 24 -4.11 -12.50 -1.69
CA VAL A 24 -2.81 -12.46 -2.34
C VAL A 24 -2.15 -13.80 -2.13
N TYR A 25 -2.00 -14.53 -3.24
CA TYR A 25 -1.26 -15.78 -3.24
C TYR A 25 0.24 -15.49 -3.16
N PRO A 26 1.04 -16.37 -2.52
CA PRO A 26 2.49 -16.21 -2.41
C PRO A 26 3.18 -16.02 -3.77
N GLN A 27 2.64 -16.61 -4.84
CA GLN A 27 3.14 -16.42 -6.20
C GLN A 27 3.14 -14.95 -6.64
N GLU A 28 2.13 -14.18 -6.24
CA GLU A 28 1.96 -12.76 -6.58
C GLU A 28 2.19 -11.80 -5.41
N GLN A 29 2.62 -12.33 -4.26
CA GLN A 29 2.73 -11.58 -3.03
C GLN A 29 3.91 -10.61 -3.07
N ILE A 30 3.57 -9.34 -2.90
CA ILE A 30 4.51 -8.25 -2.69
C ILE A 30 4.28 -7.72 -1.27
N GLU A 31 5.33 -7.65 -0.47
CA GLU A 31 5.28 -7.07 0.87
C GLU A 31 5.92 -5.68 0.84
N ALA A 32 5.14 -4.66 1.21
CA ALA A 32 5.59 -3.27 1.26
C ALA A 32 5.09 -2.61 2.54
N GLY A 33 6.02 -2.16 3.39
CA GLY A 33 5.70 -1.46 4.65
C GLY A 33 4.67 -2.20 5.52
N GLN A 34 4.86 -3.52 5.74
CA GLN A 34 3.97 -4.40 6.51
C GLN A 34 2.59 -4.68 5.88
N ARG A 35 2.44 -4.42 4.58
CA ARG A 35 1.19 -4.63 3.83
C ARG A 35 1.43 -5.51 2.61
N PHE A 36 0.39 -6.17 2.16
CA PHE A 36 0.46 -7.12 1.04
C PHE A 36 -0.22 -6.56 -0.21
N PHE A 37 0.40 -6.81 -1.35
CA PHE A 37 -0.06 -6.35 -2.67
C PHE A 37 0.15 -7.45 -3.71
N HIS A 38 -0.65 -7.45 -4.78
CA HIS A 38 -0.35 -8.24 -5.98
C HIS A 38 0.73 -7.56 -6.82
N LYS A 39 1.56 -8.31 -7.54
CA LYS A 39 2.52 -7.75 -8.51
C LYS A 39 1.86 -6.84 -9.55
N THR A 40 0.65 -7.20 -9.97
CA THR A 40 -0.18 -6.45 -10.92
C THR A 40 -0.87 -5.23 -10.30
N CYS A 41 -1.13 -5.26 -8.99
CA CYS A 41 -1.69 -4.13 -8.24
C CYS A 41 -0.62 -3.13 -7.80
N PHE A 42 0.66 -3.53 -7.85
CA PHE A 42 1.79 -2.72 -7.41
C PHE A 42 2.16 -1.69 -8.49
N LYS A 43 1.37 -0.62 -8.57
CA LYS A 43 1.50 0.43 -9.59
C LYS A 43 1.49 1.82 -8.97
N CYS A 44 2.15 2.76 -9.64
CA CYS A 44 2.20 4.14 -9.19
C CYS A 44 0.81 4.77 -9.25
N SER A 45 0.37 5.44 -8.18
CA SER A 45 -0.96 6.11 -8.20
C SER A 45 -1.03 7.33 -9.12
N VAL A 46 0.12 7.87 -9.56
CA VAL A 46 0.20 9.06 -10.42
C VAL A 46 0.18 8.67 -11.89
N CYS A 47 1.06 7.75 -12.31
CA CYS A 47 1.18 7.34 -13.72
C CYS A 47 0.61 5.95 -14.01
N ASN A 48 0.07 5.23 -13.03
CA ASN A 48 -0.39 3.85 -13.16
C ASN A 48 0.66 2.86 -13.69
N MET A 49 1.94 3.25 -13.70
CA MET A 49 3.04 2.39 -14.14
C MET A 49 3.30 1.29 -13.13
N THR A 50 3.46 0.06 -13.61
CA THR A 50 3.82 -1.10 -12.78
C THR A 50 5.19 -0.90 -12.16
N LEU A 51 5.24 -0.95 -10.83
CA LEU A 51 6.45 -0.81 -10.03
C LEU A 51 6.96 -2.18 -9.63
N LYS A 52 8.29 -2.30 -9.49
CA LYS A 52 8.93 -3.52 -8.97
C LYS A 52 9.29 -3.32 -7.50
N LEU A 53 9.29 -4.40 -6.72
CA LEU A 53 9.71 -4.39 -5.32
C LEU A 53 11.14 -3.83 -5.12
N GLN A 54 12.02 -3.97 -6.13
CA GLN A 54 13.37 -3.40 -6.08
C GLN A 54 13.44 -1.89 -6.36
N ASN A 55 12.40 -1.27 -6.95
CA ASN A 55 12.45 0.10 -7.47
C ASN A 55 11.14 0.88 -7.22
N TYR A 56 10.50 0.67 -6.08
CA TYR A 56 9.31 1.41 -5.67
C TYR A 56 9.61 2.33 -4.48
N SER A 57 8.75 3.32 -4.29
CA SER A 57 8.77 4.18 -3.11
C SER A 57 7.35 4.30 -2.58
N GLN A 58 7.18 4.15 -1.28
CA GLN A 58 5.86 4.22 -0.63
C GLN A 58 5.84 5.43 0.30
N ALA A 59 4.81 6.27 0.18
CA ALA A 59 4.54 7.37 1.10
C ALA A 59 3.06 7.36 1.45
N ASP A 60 2.74 7.53 2.74
CA ASP A 60 1.37 7.64 3.23
C ASP A 60 0.40 6.57 2.68
N LYS A 61 0.89 5.32 2.59
CA LYS A 61 0.14 4.15 2.06
C LYS A 61 -0.13 4.18 0.55
N VAL A 62 0.48 5.12 -0.17
CA VAL A 62 0.40 5.25 -1.63
C VAL A 62 1.74 4.87 -2.26
N LEU A 63 1.67 4.14 -3.37
CA LEU A 63 2.82 3.70 -4.13
C LEU A 63 3.18 4.73 -5.20
N PHE A 64 4.46 5.09 -5.25
CA PHE A 64 5.03 6.04 -6.19
C PHE A 64 6.22 5.45 -6.92
N CYS A 65 6.43 5.89 -8.17
CA CYS A 65 7.67 5.62 -8.88
C CYS A 65 8.79 6.53 -8.35
N LYS A 66 10.05 6.15 -8.57
CA LYS A 66 11.22 6.97 -8.15
C LYS A 66 11.11 8.45 -8.55
N LYS A 67 10.57 8.73 -9.75
CA LYS A 67 10.37 10.10 -10.25
C LYS A 67 9.25 10.83 -9.51
N HIS A 68 8.04 10.28 -9.50
CA HIS A 68 6.88 10.91 -8.84
C HIS A 68 7.03 10.98 -7.33
N TYR A 69 7.76 10.07 -6.69
CA TYR A 69 8.05 10.14 -5.26
C TYR A 69 8.86 11.40 -4.92
N GLN A 70 9.91 11.69 -5.68
CA GLN A 70 10.71 12.91 -5.48
C GLN A 70 9.87 14.17 -5.74
N GLU A 71 9.09 14.17 -6.82
CA GLU A 71 8.29 15.33 -7.20
C GLU A 71 7.07 15.58 -6.29
N ASN A 72 6.43 14.52 -5.75
CA ASN A 72 5.18 14.65 -4.99
C ASN A 72 5.35 14.50 -3.48
N VAL A 73 6.35 13.74 -3.02
CA VAL A 73 6.57 13.45 -1.59
C VAL A 73 7.72 14.29 -1.04
N VAL A 74 8.88 14.28 -1.70
CA VAL A 74 10.05 15.06 -1.24
C VAL A 74 9.78 16.56 -1.37
N ALA A 75 9.14 16.99 -2.47
CA ALA A 75 8.74 18.39 -2.63
C ALA A 75 7.71 18.86 -1.58
N LYS A 76 6.88 17.97 -1.02
CA LYS A 76 5.86 18.30 -0.02
C LYS A 76 6.33 18.21 1.43
N ASN A 77 7.38 17.43 1.72
CA ASN A 77 7.93 17.29 3.07
C ASN A 77 8.74 18.51 3.56
N ALA A 78 8.96 19.51 2.71
CA ALA A 78 9.70 20.72 3.06
C ALA A 78 8.90 21.76 3.88
N GLN A 79 7.62 21.51 4.21
CA GLN A 79 6.76 22.45 4.96
C GLN A 79 6.53 22.07 6.44
N VAL A 80 7.39 21.27 7.08
CA VAL A 80 7.29 21.03 8.55
C VAL A 80 8.64 21.14 9.25
N VAL A 81 9.28 22.30 9.14
CA VAL A 81 10.16 22.79 10.18
C VAL A 81 9.85 24.28 10.37
N SER A 82 9.12 24.59 11.44
CA SER A 82 8.91 25.92 12.01
C SER A 82 9.47 25.89 13.41
#